data_AF-A0A2R7L4E2-F1
#
_entry.id   AF-A0A2R7L4E2-F1
#
_cell.length_a   1.000
_cell.length_b   1.000
_cell.length_c   1.000
_cell.angle_alpha   90.00
_cell.angle_beta   90.00
_cell.angle_gamma   90.00
#
_symmetry.space_group_name_H-M   'P 1'
#
loop_
_entity.id
_entity.type
_entity.pdbx_description
1 polymer ?
#
loop_
_entity_poly.entity_id
_entity_poly.type
_entity_poly.pdbx_seq_one_letter_code
_entity_poly.pdbx_strand_id
1 'polypeptide(L)'
;MKTLSELSLDELIKRKLTLKGALIGFGILIGLVVLIFCFLKPKPILLVPVIAFPITLLPVFISLKSINDEIRSRGSKSPVDL
;
A
#
# COMPACT_ATOMS: atom_id res chain seq x y z
N MET A 1 -10.66 -5.56 -16.22
CA MET A 1 -9.88 -6.10 -15.08
C MET A 1 -10.77 -7.06 -14.33
N LYS A 2 -10.27 -8.24 -13.91
CA LYS A 2 -11.02 -9.12 -13.01
C LYS A 2 -11.34 -8.37 -11.71
N THR A 3 -12.57 -8.54 -11.24
CA THR A 3 -13.04 -8.02 -9.94
C THR A 3 -12.36 -8.79 -8.80
N LEU A 4 -12.32 -8.21 -7.60
CA LEU A 4 -11.68 -8.87 -6.45
C LEU A 4 -12.37 -10.20 -6.08
N SER A 5 -13.67 -10.31 -6.29
CA SER A 5 -14.44 -11.52 -6.02
C SER A 5 -14.13 -12.67 -6.98
N GLU A 6 -13.67 -12.39 -8.20
CA GLU A 6 -13.30 -13.41 -9.21
C GLU A 6 -11.89 -13.98 -9.01
N LEU A 7 -11.12 -13.38 -8.11
CA LEU A 7 -9.72 -13.69 -7.92
C LEU A 7 -9.56 -14.77 -6.83
N SER A 8 -8.66 -15.74 -7.04
CA SER A 8 -8.41 -16.81 -6.04
C SER A 8 -7.75 -16.25 -4.77
N LEU A 9 -7.81 -16.99 -3.66
CA LEU A 9 -7.18 -16.56 -2.39
C LEU A 9 -5.67 -16.31 -2.57
N ASP A 10 -4.97 -17.18 -3.29
CA ASP A 10 -3.53 -17.04 -3.55
C ASP A 10 -3.21 -15.79 -4.36
N GLU A 11 -4.02 -15.50 -5.38
CA GLU A 11 -3.88 -14.28 -6.18
C GLU A 11 -4.20 -13.01 -5.36
N LEU A 12 -5.18 -13.04 -4.45
CA LEU A 12 -5.44 -11.95 -3.51
C LEU A 12 -4.26 -11.70 -2.57
N ILE A 13 -3.70 -12.78 -2.00
CA ILE A 13 -2.54 -12.70 -1.11
C ILE A 13 -1.34 -12.14 -1.87
N LYS A 14 -1.06 -12.63 -3.08
CA LYS A 14 0.02 -12.12 -3.94
C LYS A 14 -0.15 -10.63 -4.23
N ARG A 15 -1.36 -10.20 -4.59
CA ARG A 15 -1.66 -8.78 -4.86
C ARG A 15 -1.50 -7.90 -3.63
N LYS A 16 -1.94 -8.38 -2.45
CA LYS A 16 -1.72 -7.72 -1.15
C LYS A 16 -0.23 -7.54 -0.87
N LEU A 17 0.58 -8.58 -1.07
CA LEU A 17 2.03 -8.53 -0.86
C LEU A 17 2.71 -7.55 -1.81
N THR A 18 2.35 -7.53 -3.09
CA THR A 18 2.90 -6.57 -4.07
C THR A 18 2.61 -5.13 -3.67
N LEU A 19 1.36 -4.80 -3.31
CA LEU A 19 0.98 -3.45 -2.90
C LEU A 19 1.66 -3.05 -1.59
N LYS A 20 1.77 -3.97 -0.63
CA LYS A 20 2.48 -3.74 0.63
C LYS A 20 3.97 -3.51 0.41
N GLY A 21 4.60 -4.29 -0.48
CA GLY A 21 6.00 -4.11 -0.87
C GLY A 21 6.25 -2.76 -1.53
N ALA A 22 5.37 -2.33 -2.44
CA ALA A 22 5.45 -1.00 -3.06
C ALA A 22 5.35 0.12 -2.02
N LEU A 23 4.41 0.04 -1.06
CA LEU A 23 4.27 1.02 0.02
C LEU A 23 5.55 1.11 0.88
N ILE A 24 6.16 -0.03 1.22
CA ILE A 24 7.42 -0.06 1.97
C ILE A 24 8.54 0.60 1.15
N GLY A 25 8.66 0.27 -0.14
CA GLY A 25 9.66 0.86 -1.03
C GLY A 25 9.55 2.39 -1.10
N PHE A 26 8.33 2.90 -1.22
CA PHE A 26 8.09 4.35 -1.18
C PHE A 26 8.42 4.97 0.19
N GLY A 27 8.13 4.29 1.30
CA GLY A 27 8.51 4.74 2.63
C GLY A 27 10.03 4.89 2.79
N ILE A 28 10.80 3.91 2.30
CA ILE A 28 12.26 3.96 2.30
C ILE A 28 12.76 5.14 1.45
N LEU A 29 12.20 5.33 0.26
CA LEU A 29 12.56 6.43 -0.65
C LEU A 29 12.36 7.80 0.03
N ILE A 30 11.21 8.01 0.69
CA ILE A 30 10.92 9.25 1.42
C ILE A 30 11.94 9.46 2.55
N GLY A 31 12.26 8.39 3.30
CA GLY A 31 13.27 8.45 4.36
C GLY A 31 14.64 8.90 3.85
N LEU A 32 15.07 8.38 2.70
CA LEU A 32 16.33 8.80 2.06
C LEU A 32 16.28 10.27 1.61
N VAL A 33 15.17 10.72 1.04
CA VAL A 33 15.00 12.13 0.65
C VAL A 33 15.10 13.06 1.86
N VAL A 34 14.45 12.71 2.97
CA VAL A 34 14.54 13.48 4.22
C VAL A 34 15.97 13.49 4.76
N LEU A 35 16.66 12.35 4.73
CA LEU A 35 18.05 12.26 5.18
C LEU A 35 18.97 13.17 4.35
N ILE A 36 18.87 13.11 3.02
CA ILE A 36 19.63 13.97 2.10
C ILE A 36 19.31 15.44 2.37
N PHE A 37 18.04 15.78 2.60
CA PHE A 37 17.62 17.14 2.93
C PHE A 37 18.26 17.64 4.23
N CYS A 38 18.32 16.80 5.27
CA CYS A 38 18.97 17.15 6.54
C CYS A 38 20.46 17.45 6.38
N PHE A 39 21.18 16.69 5.54
CA PHE A 39 22.62 16.89 5.32
C PHE A 39 22.93 18.10 4.41
N LEU A 40 22.19 18.23 3.30
CA LEU A 40 22.50 19.24 2.28
C LEU A 40 21.82 20.60 2.51
N LYS A 41 20.85 20.67 3.44
CA LYS A 41 20.05 21.87 3.77
C LYS A 41 19.57 22.65 2.55
N PRO A 42 18.98 22.00 1.53
CA PRO A 42 18.54 22.70 0.33
C PRO A 42 17.27 23.53 0.63
N LYS A 43 16.80 24.32 -0.35
CA LYS A 43 15.62 25.17 -0.17
C LYS A 43 14.39 24.33 0.22
N PRO A 44 13.62 24.68 1.27
CA PRO A 44 12.46 23.91 1.74
C PRO A 44 11.38 23.65 0.68
N ILE A 45 11.30 24.51 -0.35
CA ILE A 45 10.35 24.34 -1.45
C ILE A 45 10.53 23.01 -2.22
N LEU A 46 11.71 22.39 -2.12
CA LEU A 46 11.99 21.08 -2.70
C LEU A 46 11.27 19.92 -1.99
N LEU A 47 10.70 20.14 -0.80
CA LEU A 47 9.92 19.12 -0.07
C LEU A 47 8.43 19.12 -0.42
N VAL A 48 7.94 20.09 -1.20
CA VAL A 48 6.53 20.16 -1.61
C VAL A 48 6.03 18.84 -2.25
N PRO A 49 6.79 18.19 -3.17
CA PRO A 49 6.39 16.90 -3.72
C PRO A 49 6.29 15.80 -2.66
N VAL A 50 7.17 15.80 -1.66
CA VAL A 50 7.18 14.80 -0.58
C VAL A 50 5.93 14.93 0.29
N ILE A 51 5.46 16.16 0.52
CA ILE A 51 4.23 16.43 1.29
C ILE A 51 2.98 16.06 0.50
N ALA A 52 2.97 16.29 -0.82
CA ALA A 52 1.83 15.94 -1.68
C ALA A 52 1.74 14.44 -1.98
N PHE A 53 2.88 13.73 -1.93
CA PHE A 53 2.98 12.33 -2.33
C PHE A 53 2.04 11.35 -1.58
N PRO A 54 1.83 11.44 -0.25
CA PRO A 54 0.85 10.59 0.45
C PRO A 54 -0.56 10.64 -0.13
N ILE A 55 -1.00 11.79 -0.65
CA ILE A 55 -2.32 11.95 -1.27
C ILE A 55 -2.45 11.06 -2.51
N THR A 56 -1.36 10.94 -3.29
CA THR A 56 -1.33 10.09 -4.48
C THR A 56 -1.38 8.59 -4.16
N LEU A 57 -1.06 8.19 -2.92
CA LEU A 57 -1.13 6.81 -2.45
C LEU A 57 -2.50 6.39 -1.90
N LEU A 58 -3.45 7.31 -1.72
CA LEU A 58 -4.81 7.00 -1.27
C LEU A 58 -5.50 5.86 -2.04
N PRO A 59 -5.52 5.82 -3.39
CA PRO A 59 -6.17 4.73 -4.13
C PRO A 59 -5.51 3.37 -3.88
N VAL A 60 -4.19 3.35 -3.65
CA VAL A 60 -3.44 2.14 -3.28
C VAL A 60 -3.87 1.65 -1.91
N PHE A 61 -4.02 2.57 -0.95
CA PHE A 61 -4.47 2.25 0.41
C PHE A 61 -5.91 1.71 0.43
N ILE A 62 -6.82 2.34 -0.31
CA ILE A 62 -8.21 1.88 -0.47
C ILE A 62 -8.23 0.48 -1.10
N SER A 63 -7.43 0.26 -2.14
CA SER A 63 -7.33 -1.05 -2.80
C SER A 63 -6.80 -2.13 -1.86
N LEU A 64 -5.79 -1.81 -1.05
CA LEU A 64 -5.22 -2.72 -0.07
C LEU A 64 -6.24 -3.08 1.03
N LYS A 65 -7.01 -2.10 1.49
CA LYS A 65 -8.10 -2.32 2.45
C LYS A 65 -9.17 -3.24 1.87
N SER A 66 -9.63 -2.98 0.65
CA SER A 66 -10.62 -3.80 -0.02
C SER A 66 -10.16 -5.26 -0.22
N ILE A 67 -8.91 -5.47 -0.61
CA ILE A 67 -8.31 -6.82 -0.71
C ILE A 67 -8.27 -7.50 0.67
N ASN A 68 -7.91 -6.76 1.72
CA ASN A 68 -7.84 -7.32 3.06
C ASN A 68 -9.23 -7.67 3.63
N ASP A 69 -10.23 -6.83 3.38
CA ASP A 69 -11.62 -7.06 3.76
C ASP A 69 -12.17 -8.31 3.03
N GLU A 70 -11.83 -8.51 1.75
CA GLU A 70 -12.21 -9.70 0.97
C GLU A 70 -11.48 -10.98 1.43
N ILE A 71 -10.20 -10.91 1.80
CA ILE A 71 -9.52 -12.07 2.42
C ILE A 71 -10.19 -12.43 3.75
N ARG A 72 -10.55 -11.42 4.56
CA ARG A 72 -11.18 -11.62 5.86
C ARG A 72 -12.58 -12.21 5.72
N SER A 73 -13.38 -11.74 4.76
CA SER A 73 -14.74 -12.26 4.52
C SER A 73 -14.73 -13.74 4.16
N ARG A 74 -13.73 -14.18 3.38
CA ARG A 74 -13.53 -15.58 3.01
C ARG A 74 -13.02 -16.43 4.18
N GLY A 75 -12.12 -15.89 4.98
CA GLY A 75 -11.62 -16.53 6.20
C GLY A 75 -12.67 -16.65 7.32
N SER A 76 -13.58 -15.68 7.45
CA SER A 76 -14.67 -15.72 8.45
C SER A 76 -15.81 -16.66 8.07
N LYS A 77 -15.83 -17.19 6.84
CA LYS A 77 -16.88 -18.10 6.35
C LYS A 77 -16.52 -19.59 6.53
N SER A 78 -15.40 -19.89 7.18
CA SER A 78 -15.04 -21.21 7.72
C SER A 78 -14.30 -20.97 9.04
N PRO A 79 -14.86 -21.27 10.24
CA PRO A 79 -15.40 -22.59 10.58
C PRO A 79 -16.53 -22.58 11.63
N VAL A 80 -17.78 -22.87 11.25
CA VAL A 80 -18.76 -23.66 12.04
C VAL A 80 -19.75 -24.25 11.04
N ASP A 81 -19.31 -25.24 10.27
CA ASP A 81 -20.17 -26.23 9.64
C ASP A 81 -19.30 -27.49 9.46
N LEU A 82 -19.64 -28.52 10.26
CA LEU A 82 -18.93 -29.77 10.60
C LEU A 82 -17.91 -29.72 11.74
#